data_AF-A0A5K8A2P4-F1
#
_entry.id   AF-A0A5K8A2P4-F1
#
_cell.length_a   1.000
_cell.length_b   1.000
_cell.length_c   1.000
_cell.angle_alpha   90.00
_cell.angle_beta   90.00
_cell.angle_gamma   90.00
#
_symmetry.space_group_name_H-M   'P 1'
#
loop_
_entity.id
_entity.type
_entity.pdbx_description
1 polymer ?
#
loop_
_entity_poly.entity_id
_entity_poly.type
_entity_poly.pdbx_seq_one_letter_code
_entity_poly.pdbx_strand_id
1 'polypeptide(L)'
;MSPSTLSITARPFSWAQILETGQVKSISELARNLEVDGSYVTRILKLTTLAPEIVEAVINGEEPDGLSLVRLTRSFPEEWSEQRIMFGF
;
A
#
# COMPACT_ATOMS: atom_id res chain seq x y z
N MET A 1 22.56 0.28 -1.72
CA MET A 1 21.37 -0.54 -1.33
C MET A 1 21.59 -0.93 0.11
N SER A 2 20.95 -0.22 1.05
CA SER A 2 21.14 -0.46 2.49
C SER A 2 20.10 -1.48 2.99
N PRO A 3 20.44 -2.38 3.93
CA PRO A 3 19.61 -3.55 4.27
C PRO A 3 18.35 -3.27 5.09
N SER A 4 18.02 -2.00 5.36
CA SER A 4 17.00 -1.59 6.33
C SER A 4 15.61 -1.33 5.73
N THR A 5 15.48 -1.17 4.41
CA THR A 5 14.22 -0.76 3.77
C THR A 5 13.18 -1.89 3.65
N LEU A 6 13.58 -3.15 3.81
CA LEU A 6 12.71 -4.31 3.56
C LEU A 6 11.55 -4.46 4.55
N SER A 7 11.61 -3.89 5.76
CA SER A 7 10.59 -4.19 6.78
C SER A 7 9.32 -3.36 6.67
N ILE A 8 9.36 -2.20 6.00
CA ILE A 8 8.27 -1.21 6.05
C ILE A 8 7.34 -1.38 4.85
N THR A 9 7.91 -1.55 3.65
CA THR A 9 7.18 -1.89 2.42
C THR A 9 6.57 -3.29 2.44
N ALA A 10 6.99 -4.18 3.35
CA ALA A 10 6.57 -5.57 3.32
C ALA A 10 5.07 -5.82 3.53
N ARG A 11 4.34 -4.98 4.27
CA ARG A 11 2.93 -5.28 4.61
C ARG A 11 1.99 -5.32 3.40
N PRO A 12 1.91 -4.29 2.53
CA PRO A 12 1.10 -4.35 1.31
C PRO A 12 1.36 -5.58 0.44
N PHE A 13 2.63 -5.86 0.14
CA PHE A 13 3.02 -6.97 -0.72
C PHE A 13 2.85 -8.33 -0.05
N SER A 14 3.09 -8.42 1.27
CA SER A 14 2.83 -9.64 2.04
C SER A 14 1.33 -9.99 2.05
N TRP A 15 0.46 -9.00 2.24
CA TRP A 15 -0.99 -9.23 2.24
C TRP A 15 -1.51 -9.61 0.86
N ALA A 16 -0.97 -8.98 -0.20
CA ALA A 16 -1.24 -9.38 -1.58
C ALA A 16 -0.82 -10.85 -1.81
N GLN A 17 0.38 -11.24 -1.39
CA GLN A 17 0.87 -12.61 -1.51
C GLN A 17 -0.01 -13.62 -0.73
N ILE A 18 -0.45 -13.29 0.48
CA ILE A 18 -1.34 -14.15 1.28
C ILE A 18 -2.67 -14.41 0.53
N LEU A 19 -3.21 -13.39 -0.14
CA LEU A 19 -4.42 -13.52 -0.96
C LEU A 19 -4.16 -14.31 -2.25
N GLU A 20 -3.07 -14.00 -2.96
CA GLU A 20 -2.69 -14.65 -4.23
C GLU A 20 -2.37 -16.13 -4.06
N THR A 21 -1.73 -16.49 -2.94
CA THR A 21 -1.42 -17.88 -2.59
C THR A 21 -2.63 -18.65 -2.04
N GLY A 22 -3.77 -17.98 -1.83
CA GLY A 22 -4.98 -18.57 -1.28
C GLY A 22 -4.86 -18.99 0.19
N GLN A 23 -3.85 -18.50 0.91
CA GLN A 23 -3.72 -18.71 2.36
C GLN A 23 -4.94 -18.16 3.12
N VAL A 24 -5.56 -17.11 2.59
CA VAL A 24 -6.90 -16.65 2.96
C VAL A 24 -7.77 -16.54 1.70
N LYS A 25 -9.08 -16.74 1.83
CA LYS A 25 -10.02 -16.83 0.70
C LYS A 25 -10.57 -15.49 0.26
N SER A 26 -10.43 -14.44 1.07
CA SER A 26 -10.98 -13.11 0.75
C SER A 26 -10.38 -11.99 1.59
N ILE A 27 -10.58 -10.75 1.14
CA ILE A 27 -10.32 -9.53 1.91
C ILE A 27 -11.05 -9.55 3.26
N SER A 28 -12.30 -10.03 3.29
CA SER A 28 -13.09 -10.10 4.53
C SER A 28 -12.51 -11.09 5.55
N GLU A 29 -11.94 -12.19 5.08
CA GLU A 29 -11.26 -13.16 5.95
C GLU A 29 -9.93 -12.59 6.47
N LEU A 30 -9.15 -11.94 5.60
CA LEU A 30 -7.92 -11.27 6.01
C LEU A 30 -8.18 -10.17 7.04
N ALA A 31 -9.22 -9.36 6.82
CA ALA A 31 -9.65 -8.30 7.73
C ALA A 31 -10.03 -8.86 9.11
N ARG A 32 -10.79 -9.96 9.14
CA ARG A 32 -11.15 -10.65 10.38
C ARG A 32 -9.93 -11.20 11.12
N ASN A 33 -8.98 -11.80 10.40
CA ASN A 33 -7.76 -12.36 11.00
C ASN A 33 -6.84 -11.28 11.58
N LEU A 34 -6.89 -10.07 11.03
CA LEU A 34 -6.10 -8.92 11.46
C LEU A 34 -6.85 -7.98 12.43
N GLU A 35 -8.10 -8.28 12.76
CA GLU A 35 -8.97 -7.45 13.61
C GLU A 35 -9.10 -6.00 13.12
N VAL A 36 -9.20 -5.83 11.80
CA VAL A 36 -9.37 -4.53 11.12
C VAL A 36 -10.58 -4.55 10.17
N ASP A 37 -11.01 -3.38 9.72
CA ASP A 37 -12.04 -3.28 8.69
C ASP A 37 -11.52 -3.68 7.30
N GLY A 38 -12.40 -4.26 6.48
CA GLY A 38 -12.07 -4.61 5.10
C GLY A 38 -11.63 -3.40 4.26
N SER A 39 -12.18 -2.21 4.54
CA SER A 39 -11.78 -0.95 3.88
C SER A 39 -10.31 -0.61 4.15
N TYR A 40 -9.81 -0.91 5.35
CA TYR A 40 -8.40 -0.73 5.70
C TYR A 40 -7.52 -1.70 4.91
N VAL A 41 -7.91 -2.98 4.83
CA VAL A 41 -7.20 -3.98 4.02
C VAL A 41 -7.13 -3.56 2.55
N THR A 42 -8.25 -3.16 1.95
CA THR A 42 -8.28 -2.68 0.56
C THR A 42 -7.35 -1.49 0.35
N ARG A 43 -7.30 -0.56 1.32
CA ARG A 43 -6.46 0.64 1.26
C ARG A 43 -4.97 0.31 1.37
N ILE A 44 -4.60 -0.65 2.21
CA ILE A 44 -3.22 -1.15 2.28
C ILE A 44 -2.82 -1.90 1.00
N LEU A 45 -3.70 -2.74 0.46
CA LEU A 45 -3.45 -3.44 -0.80
C LEU A 45 -3.31 -2.47 -1.97
N LYS A 46 -4.05 -1.35 -1.99
CA LYS A 46 -3.90 -0.32 -3.03
C LYS A 46 -2.51 0.30 -3.07
N LEU A 47 -1.73 0.22 -1.98
CA LEU A 47 -0.34 0.70 -1.99
C LEU A 47 0.54 -0.12 -2.95
N THR A 48 0.22 -1.38 -3.26
CA THR A 48 1.03 -2.18 -4.18
C THR A 48 1.00 -1.65 -5.63
N THR A 49 0.10 -0.72 -5.94
CA THR A 49 0.00 -0.08 -7.25
C THR A 49 0.80 1.22 -7.36
N LEU A 50 1.44 1.67 -6.28
CA LEU A 50 2.24 2.90 -6.24
C LEU A 50 3.73 2.60 -6.47
N ALA A 51 4.47 3.61 -6.92
CA ALA A 51 5.93 3.53 -6.98
C ALA A 51 6.51 3.25 -5.56
N PRO A 52 7.55 2.40 -5.44
CA PRO A 52 8.06 1.93 -4.14
C PRO A 52 8.40 3.03 -3.13
N GLU A 53 8.99 4.13 -3.58
CA GLU A 53 9.36 5.30 -2.78
C GLU A 53 8.15 6.05 -2.20
N ILE A 54 7.04 6.08 -2.94
CA ILE A 54 5.78 6.66 -2.46
C ILE A 54 5.17 5.76 -1.38
N VAL A 55 5.24 4.43 -1.58
CA VAL A 55 4.80 3.46 -0.59
C VAL A 55 5.60 3.61 0.71
N GLU A 56 6.91 3.76 0.60
CA GLU A 56 7.79 3.99 1.76
C GLU A 56 7.40 5.26 2.52
N ALA A 57 7.23 6.39 1.82
CA ALA A 57 6.81 7.65 2.43
C ALA A 57 5.47 7.51 3.18
N VAL A 58 4.45 6.95 2.51
CA VAL A 58 3.12 6.79 3.11
C VAL A 58 3.14 5.91 4.35
N ILE A 59 3.95 4.84 4.37
CA ILE A 59 4.05 3.96 5.55
C ILE A 59 4.89 4.60 6.67
N ASN A 60 5.87 5.43 6.33
CA ASN A 60 6.64 6.22 7.29
C ASN A 60 5.85 7.39 7.90
N GLY A 61 4.62 7.63 7.43
CA GLY A 61 3.81 8.77 7.87
C GLY A 61 4.27 10.09 7.26
N GLU A 62 5.16 10.03 6.27
CA GLU A 62 5.43 11.15 5.39
C GLU A 62 4.22 11.26 4.48
N GLU A 63 3.47 12.36 4.57
CA GLU A 63 2.34 12.63 3.69
C GLU A 63 2.88 13.37 2.46
N PRO A 64 3.10 12.71 1.31
CA PRO A 64 3.50 13.41 0.11
C PRO A 64 2.37 14.34 -0.33
N ASP A 65 2.66 15.28 -1.22
CA ASP A 65 1.72 16.32 -1.59
C ASP A 65 0.34 15.75 -1.97
N GLY A 66 -0.62 15.98 -1.08
CA GLY A 66 -2.00 15.55 -1.27
C GLY A 66 -2.30 14.05 -1.09
N LEU A 67 -1.30 13.21 -0.77
CA LEU A 67 -1.45 11.78 -0.54
C LEU A 67 -1.31 11.43 0.94
N SER A 68 -2.30 10.73 1.46
CA SER A 68 -2.24 10.07 2.76
C SER A 68 -2.96 8.74 2.64
N LEU A 69 -2.79 7.85 3.63
CA LEU A 69 -3.60 6.63 3.70
C LEU A 69 -5.07 7.00 3.51
N VAL A 70 -5.58 8.00 4.23
CA VAL A 70 -6.98 8.48 4.16
C VAL A 70 -7.38 9.07 2.80
N ARG A 71 -6.43 9.42 1.91
CA ARG A 71 -6.69 9.96 0.56
C ARG A 71 -6.48 8.97 -0.59
N LEU A 72 -5.99 7.75 -0.32
CA LEU A 72 -5.93 6.64 -1.29
C LEU A 72 -7.29 6.23 -1.90
N THR A 73 -8.40 6.90 -1.59
CA THR A 73 -9.70 6.69 -2.24
C THR A 73 -9.78 7.34 -3.62
N ARG A 74 -8.89 8.29 -3.93
CA ARG A 74 -8.86 8.97 -5.24
C ARG A 74 -8.20 8.09 -6.30
N SER A 75 -8.61 8.28 -7.56
CA SER A 75 -7.90 7.73 -8.72
C SER A 75 -6.61 8.51 -8.94
N PHE A 76 -5.54 7.81 -9.33
CA PHE A 76 -4.24 8.37 -9.69
C PHE A 76 -3.67 7.56 -10.87
N PRO A 77 -2.67 8.08 -11.59
CA PRO A 77 -2.08 7.40 -12.73
C PRO A 77 -1.55 6.00 -12.40
N GLU A 78 -1.63 5.08 -13.36
CA GLU A 78 -1.02 3.74 -13.23
C GLU A 78 0.50 3.80 -13.43
N GLU A 79 0.97 4.73 -14.28
CA GLU A 79 2.39 4.92 -14.58
C GLU A 79 3.16 5.54 -13.41
N TRP A 80 4.20 4.85 -12.94
CA TRP A 80 5.01 5.31 -11.82
C TRP A 80 5.68 6.66 -12.05
N SER A 81 6.08 6.96 -13.30
CA SER A 81 6.65 8.27 -13.65
C SER A 81 5.64 9.39 -13.45
N GLU A 82 4.36 9.16 -13.77
CA GLU A 82 3.29 10.14 -13.55
C GLU A 82 2.92 10.26 -12.07
N GLN A 83 2.96 9.14 -11.33
CA GLN A 83 2.75 9.16 -9.88
C GLN A 83 3.83 10.00 -9.17
N ARG A 84 5.10 9.84 -9.54
CA ARG A 84 6.21 10.64 -9.00
C ARG A 84 5.97 12.13 -9.21
N ILE A 85 5.63 12.53 -10.43
CA ILE A 85 5.30 13.92 -10.77
C ILE A 85 4.11 14.41 -9.94
N MET A 86 3.06 13.60 -9.81
CA MET A 86 1.85 13.98 -9.07
C MET A 86 2.09 14.15 -7.56
N PHE A 87 2.98 13.35 -6.97
CA PHE A 87 3.21 13.30 -5.52
C PHE A 87 4.53 13.94 -5.07
N GLY A 88 5.31 14.51 -5.99
CA GLY A 88 6.53 15.26 -5.69
C GLY A 88 7.78 14.42 -5.45
N PHE A 89 7.90 13.25 -6.10
CA PHE A 89 9.08 12.37 -6.06
C PHE A 89 9.91 12.45 -7.34
#